data_AF-A0A2X2WYL5-F1
#
_entry.id   AF-A0A2X2WYL5-F1
#
_cell.length_a   1.000
_cell.length_b   1.000
_cell.length_c   1.000
_cell.angle_alpha   90.00
_cell.angle_beta   90.00
_cell.angle_gamma   90.00
#
_symmetry.space_group_name_H-M   'P 1'
#
loop_
_entity.id
_entity.type
_entity.pdbx_description
1 polymer ?
#
loop_
_entity_poly.entity_id
_entity_poly.type
_entity_poly.pdbx_seq_one_letter_code
_entity_poly.pdbx_strand_id
1 'polypeptide(L)'
;MSTFPEILTDENAKERHPDFKKALFDLNTKNVTAENCSHLIRIYTNTKEISYRNKILKLLYNHQYPELQPFFEMACKKERYLDMKVHALRGWAQFAEEREIVKLVDKMKISLAKTEKTTPYNYQEYELLRGKNALPFLVEKYNYASFKEFLTQVNEQYERMPDAFKGHITTDEHGEIVLLRSPGEGSKMIRDFFDGLKSNT
;
A
#
# COMPACT_ATOMS: atom_id res chain seq x y z
N MET A 1 3.92 -8.90 -28.64
CA MET A 1 3.88 -7.73 -27.73
C MET A 1 2.45 -7.58 -27.26
N SER A 2 2.18 -7.58 -25.95
CA SER A 2 0.83 -7.27 -25.46
C SER A 2 0.62 -5.77 -25.59
N THR A 3 -0.33 -5.37 -26.42
CA THR A 3 -0.75 -3.97 -26.56
C THR A 3 -1.40 -3.49 -25.26
N PHE A 4 -1.19 -2.21 -24.92
CA PHE A 4 -1.90 -1.58 -23.81
C PHE A 4 -3.40 -1.51 -24.15
N PRO A 5 -4.33 -1.89 -23.26
CA PRO A 5 -5.75 -1.98 -23.61
C PRO A 5 -6.35 -0.63 -23.99
N GLU A 6 -7.01 -0.56 -25.15
CA GLU A 6 -7.62 0.67 -25.69
C GLU A 6 -8.70 1.26 -24.76
N ILE A 7 -9.45 0.41 -24.05
CA ILE A 7 -10.45 0.87 -23.08
C ILE A 7 -9.83 1.69 -21.92
N LEU A 8 -8.54 1.51 -21.64
CA LEU A 8 -7.82 2.30 -20.64
C LEU A 8 -7.26 3.60 -21.21
N THR A 9 -7.16 3.73 -22.54
CA THR A 9 -6.72 4.95 -23.21
C THR A 9 -7.89 5.92 -23.43
N ASP A 10 -9.10 5.42 -23.60
CA ASP A 10 -10.32 6.23 -23.80
C ASP A 10 -10.67 7.08 -22.56
N GLU A 11 -10.72 8.41 -22.75
CA GLU A 11 -11.08 9.39 -21.72
C GLU A 11 -12.56 9.34 -21.33
N ASN A 12 -13.40 8.81 -22.21
CA ASN A 12 -14.85 8.72 -22.01
C ASN A 12 -15.27 7.34 -21.49
N ALA A 13 -14.33 6.40 -21.37
CA ALA A 13 -14.61 5.08 -20.85
C ALA A 13 -15.14 5.16 -19.42
N LYS A 14 -16.30 4.54 -19.18
CA LYS A 14 -16.89 4.48 -17.85
C LYS A 14 -16.16 3.42 -17.03
N GLU A 15 -15.60 3.82 -15.88
CA GLU A 15 -14.93 2.92 -14.91
C GLU A 15 -15.80 1.73 -14.45
N ARG A 16 -17.13 1.86 -14.58
CA ARG A 16 -18.12 0.82 -14.27
C ARG A 16 -18.27 -0.23 -15.35
N HIS A 17 -17.65 -0.05 -16.53
CA HIS A 17 -17.68 -1.04 -17.60
C HIS A 17 -16.92 -2.30 -17.14
N PRO A 18 -17.50 -3.51 -17.23
CA PRO A 18 -16.85 -4.73 -16.79
C PRO A 18 -15.45 -4.93 -17.39
N ASP A 19 -15.31 -4.62 -18.68
CA ASP A 19 -14.04 -4.76 -19.40
C ASP A 19 -12.97 -3.76 -18.93
N PHE A 20 -13.37 -2.61 -18.36
CA PHE A 20 -12.41 -1.63 -17.84
C PHE A 20 -11.68 -2.22 -16.63
N LYS A 21 -12.43 -2.78 -15.68
CA LYS A 21 -11.86 -3.45 -14.51
C LYS A 21 -10.96 -4.60 -14.94
N LYS A 22 -11.47 -5.47 -15.82
CA LYS A 22 -10.69 -6.61 -16.31
C LYS A 22 -9.38 -6.14 -16.96
N ALA A 23 -9.46 -5.18 -17.88
CA ALA A 23 -8.29 -4.62 -18.56
C ALA A 23 -7.26 -4.07 -17.58
N LEU A 24 -7.67 -3.29 -16.58
CA LEU A 24 -6.76 -2.72 -15.58
C LEU A 24 -6.09 -3.80 -14.71
N PHE A 25 -6.84 -4.82 -14.29
CA PHE A 25 -6.33 -5.86 -13.39
C PHE A 25 -5.46 -6.90 -14.11
N ASP A 26 -5.69 -7.14 -15.40
CA ASP A 26 -4.86 -8.00 -16.26
C ASP A 26 -3.50 -7.38 -16.58
N LEU A 27 -3.32 -6.06 -16.38
CA LEU A 27 -2.02 -5.41 -16.51
C LEU A 27 -1.02 -5.92 -15.46
N ASN A 28 0.23 -6.04 -15.88
CA ASN A 28 1.42 -6.17 -15.06
C ASN A 28 2.45 -5.10 -15.46
N THR A 29 3.55 -5.01 -14.70
CA THR A 29 4.58 -3.98 -14.90
C THR A 29 5.22 -4.01 -16.29
N LYS A 30 5.26 -5.16 -16.98
CA LYS A 30 5.80 -5.28 -18.34
C LYS A 30 4.90 -4.65 -19.40
N ASN A 31 3.63 -4.39 -19.07
CA ASN A 31 2.70 -3.71 -19.98
C ASN A 31 2.83 -2.19 -19.93
N VAL A 32 3.51 -1.65 -18.91
CA VAL A 32 3.66 -0.21 -18.69
C VAL A 32 4.90 0.29 -19.42
N THR A 33 4.72 1.37 -20.17
CA THR A 33 5.77 2.07 -20.92
C THR A 33 5.72 3.56 -20.60
N ALA A 34 6.74 4.32 -21.00
CA ALA A 34 6.74 5.77 -20.85
C ALA A 34 5.59 6.44 -21.63
N GLU A 35 5.13 5.83 -22.73
CA GLU A 35 4.06 6.40 -23.56
C GLU A 35 2.67 6.21 -22.92
N ASN A 36 2.45 5.07 -22.24
CA ASN A 36 1.14 4.72 -21.71
C ASN A 36 0.96 4.99 -20.21
N CYS A 37 2.01 5.35 -19.47
CA CYS A 37 1.88 5.62 -18.03
C CYS A 37 0.99 6.84 -17.74
N SER A 38 0.94 7.83 -18.63
CA SER A 38 0.05 8.98 -18.55
C SER A 38 -1.43 8.59 -18.41
N HIS A 39 -1.89 7.52 -19.09
CA HIS A 39 -3.25 7.01 -18.97
C HIS A 39 -3.52 6.42 -17.58
N LEU A 40 -2.56 5.70 -16.99
CA LEU A 40 -2.68 5.18 -15.63
C LEU A 40 -2.71 6.33 -14.61
N ILE A 41 -1.88 7.37 -14.79
CA ILE A 41 -1.89 8.58 -13.97
C ILE A 41 -3.28 9.26 -14.04
N ARG A 42 -3.85 9.39 -15.24
CA ARG A 42 -5.20 9.96 -15.45
C ARG A 42 -6.25 9.16 -14.69
N ILE A 43 -6.27 7.84 -14.84
CA ILE A 43 -7.23 6.96 -14.17
C ILE A 43 -7.09 7.09 -12.64
N TYR A 44 -5.86 7.01 -12.11
CA TYR A 44 -5.60 7.18 -10.68
C TYR A 44 -6.10 8.53 -10.14
N THR A 45 -5.90 9.59 -10.92
CA THR A 45 -6.25 10.96 -10.52
C THR A 45 -7.77 11.13 -10.43
N ASN A 46 -8.51 10.56 -11.37
CA ASN A 46 -9.96 10.76 -11.48
C ASN A 46 -10.78 9.75 -10.68
N THR A 47 -10.28 8.52 -10.49
CA THR A 47 -11.06 7.47 -9.85
C THR A 47 -11.21 7.67 -8.33
N LYS A 48 -12.40 7.33 -7.82
CA LYS A 48 -12.66 7.16 -6.39
C LYS A 48 -12.43 5.71 -5.93
N GLU A 49 -12.31 4.77 -6.85
CA GLU A 49 -12.15 3.34 -6.55
C GLU A 49 -10.77 3.06 -5.94
N ILE A 50 -10.76 2.69 -4.66
CA ILE A 50 -9.53 2.42 -3.90
C ILE A 50 -8.73 1.28 -4.55
N SER A 51 -9.41 0.24 -5.02
CA SER A 51 -8.78 -0.91 -5.66
C SER A 51 -8.04 -0.52 -6.95
N TYR A 52 -8.57 0.42 -7.73
CA TYR A 52 -7.95 0.90 -8.96
C TYR A 52 -6.71 1.72 -8.63
N ARG A 53 -6.82 2.63 -7.66
CA ARG A 53 -5.67 3.42 -7.19
C ARG A 53 -4.55 2.53 -6.68
N ASN A 54 -4.87 1.52 -5.87
CA ASN A 54 -3.87 0.59 -5.35
C ASN A 54 -3.19 -0.21 -6.48
N LYS A 55 -3.98 -0.75 -7.41
CA LYS A 55 -3.44 -1.46 -8.59
C LYS A 55 -2.49 -0.57 -9.39
N ILE A 56 -2.86 0.68 -9.64
CA ILE A 56 -2.03 1.63 -10.41
C ILE A 56 -0.74 1.97 -9.66
N LEU A 57 -0.78 2.20 -8.35
CA LEU A 57 0.44 2.43 -7.56
C LEU A 57 1.43 1.25 -7.71
N LYS A 58 0.94 0.00 -7.60
CA LYS A 58 1.75 -1.21 -7.78
C LYS A 58 2.25 -1.41 -9.21
N LEU A 59 1.51 -0.95 -10.22
CA LEU A 59 1.98 -0.96 -11.61
C LEU A 59 3.12 0.02 -11.84
N LEU A 60 3.11 1.18 -11.17
CA LEU A 60 4.00 2.29 -11.48
C LEU A 60 5.25 2.39 -10.59
N TYR A 61 5.22 1.95 -9.33
CA TYR A 61 6.25 2.23 -8.30
C TYR A 61 7.66 1.68 -8.54
N ASN A 62 7.88 0.93 -9.63
CA ASN A 62 9.17 0.39 -10.05
C ASN A 62 9.69 1.05 -11.34
N HIS A 63 8.91 1.94 -11.95
CA HIS A 63 9.29 2.69 -13.13
C HIS A 63 9.94 4.01 -12.73
N GLN A 64 10.88 4.48 -13.57
CA GLN A 64 11.68 5.69 -13.34
C GLN A 64 11.40 6.77 -14.41
N TYR A 65 10.20 6.78 -14.98
CA TYR A 65 9.81 7.83 -15.94
C TYR A 65 9.72 9.18 -15.23
N PRO A 66 10.27 10.28 -15.80
CA PRO A 66 10.32 11.58 -15.11
C PRO A 66 8.96 12.12 -14.64
N GLU A 67 7.90 11.89 -15.42
CA GLU A 67 6.52 12.27 -15.07
C GLU A 67 5.96 11.57 -13.82
N LEU A 68 6.59 10.46 -13.38
CA LEU A 68 6.16 9.74 -12.19
C LEU A 68 6.57 10.43 -10.89
N GLN A 69 7.60 11.28 -10.89
CA GLN A 69 7.99 12.03 -9.70
C GLN A 69 6.84 12.91 -9.16
N PRO A 70 6.29 13.87 -9.93
CA PRO A 70 5.17 14.69 -9.46
C PRO A 70 3.90 13.87 -9.19
N PHE A 71 3.69 12.76 -9.92
CA PHE A 71 2.60 11.84 -9.65
C PHE A 71 2.70 11.19 -8.26
N PHE A 72 3.86 10.64 -7.89
CA PHE A 72 4.02 9.97 -6.60
C PHE A 72 4.00 10.94 -5.42
N GLU A 73 4.53 12.15 -5.61
CA GLU A 73 4.39 13.21 -4.61
C GLU A 73 2.91 13.56 -4.35
N MET A 74 2.12 13.70 -5.43
CA MET A 74 0.67 13.90 -5.33
C MET A 74 -0.04 12.72 -4.66
N ALA A 75 0.30 11.49 -5.06
CA ALA A 75 -0.30 10.27 -4.52
C ALA A 75 -0.08 10.14 -3.00
N CYS A 76 1.12 10.47 -2.51
CA CYS A 76 1.42 10.50 -1.07
C CYS A 76 0.50 11.44 -0.28
N LYS A 77 0.10 12.57 -0.90
CA LYS A 77 -0.82 13.55 -0.30
C LYS A 77 -2.29 13.10 -0.44
N LYS A 78 -2.64 12.43 -1.54
CA LYS A 78 -4.01 11.99 -1.87
C LYS A 78 -4.46 10.79 -1.03
N GLU A 79 -3.60 9.80 -0.82
CA GLU A 79 -4.02 8.58 -0.16
C GLU A 79 -4.31 8.77 1.33
N ARG A 80 -5.19 7.93 1.87
CA ARG A 80 -5.57 7.95 3.29
C ARG A 80 -5.00 6.76 4.06
N TYR A 81 -5.02 5.59 3.44
CA TYR A 81 -4.50 4.35 4.01
C TYR A 81 -2.97 4.35 3.99
N LEU A 82 -2.33 3.96 5.10
CA LEU A 82 -0.87 4.05 5.23
C LEU A 82 -0.14 3.08 4.30
N ASP A 83 -0.69 1.88 4.06
CA ASP A 83 -0.14 0.89 3.13
C ASP A 83 -0.04 1.45 1.70
N MET A 84 -1.11 2.09 1.21
CA MET A 84 -1.11 2.73 -0.11
C MET A 84 -0.18 3.93 -0.15
N LYS A 85 -0.09 4.72 0.94
CA LYS A 85 0.92 5.79 1.04
C LYS A 85 2.34 5.24 0.98
N VAL A 86 2.62 4.07 1.56
CA VAL A 86 3.94 3.43 1.45
C VAL A 86 4.23 3.02 0.01
N HIS A 87 3.25 2.54 -0.75
CA HIS A 87 3.44 2.30 -2.20
C HIS A 87 3.75 3.58 -2.97
N ALA A 88 3.06 4.69 -2.68
CA ALA A 88 3.35 5.98 -3.28
C ALA A 88 4.74 6.51 -2.88
N LEU A 89 5.09 6.41 -1.60
CA LEU A 89 6.39 6.79 -1.03
C LEU A 89 7.52 6.01 -1.69
N ARG A 90 7.33 4.72 -1.95
CA ARG A 90 8.30 3.90 -2.70
C ARG A 90 8.54 4.42 -4.10
N GLY A 91 7.47 4.77 -4.81
CA GLY A 91 7.58 5.37 -6.13
C GLY A 91 8.36 6.69 -6.07
N TRP A 92 8.06 7.54 -5.09
CA TRP A 92 8.70 8.85 -4.92
C TRP A 92 10.17 8.74 -4.53
N ALA A 93 10.53 7.81 -3.64
CA ALA A 93 11.90 7.62 -3.15
C ALA A 93 12.91 7.26 -4.26
N GLN A 94 12.45 6.86 -5.45
CA GLN A 94 13.33 6.68 -6.62
C GLN A 94 13.88 8.00 -7.17
N PHE A 95 13.21 9.12 -6.88
CA PHE A 95 13.49 10.45 -7.43
C PHE A 95 13.88 11.48 -6.35
N ALA A 96 13.84 11.09 -5.08
CA ALA A 96 13.94 12.00 -3.96
C ALA A 96 14.91 11.48 -2.92
N GLU A 97 15.69 12.39 -2.34
CA GLU A 97 16.56 12.11 -1.22
C GLU A 97 15.77 12.12 0.10
N GLU A 98 16.36 11.57 1.16
CA GLU A 98 15.74 11.52 2.50
C GLU A 98 15.22 12.89 2.97
N ARG A 99 15.98 13.97 2.73
CA ARG A 99 15.61 15.34 3.16
C ARG A 99 14.31 15.85 2.54
N GLU A 100 13.92 15.32 1.38
CA GLU A 100 12.70 15.73 0.67
C GLU A 100 11.48 14.99 1.21
N ILE A 101 11.65 13.73 1.61
CA ILE A 101 10.56 12.85 2.03
C ILE A 101 10.37 12.76 3.55
N VAL A 102 11.38 13.10 4.36
CA VAL A 102 11.36 12.94 5.82
C VAL A 102 10.14 13.59 6.47
N LYS A 103 9.76 14.79 6.01
CA LYS A 103 8.57 15.50 6.53
C LYS A 103 7.27 14.75 6.27
N LEU A 104 7.18 13.99 5.18
CA LEU A 104 6.03 13.12 4.90
C LEU A 104 6.07 11.89 5.80
N VAL A 105 7.23 11.24 5.94
CA VAL A 105 7.42 10.07 6.80
C VAL A 105 7.06 10.40 8.25
N ASP A 106 7.47 11.55 8.77
CA ASP A 106 7.09 12.01 10.11
C ASP A 106 5.58 12.17 10.28
N LYS A 107 4.87 12.69 9.26
CA LYS A 107 3.40 12.76 9.28
C LYS A 107 2.76 11.37 9.29
N MET A 108 3.35 10.39 8.58
CA MET A 108 2.89 9.01 8.59
C MET A 108 3.10 8.36 9.97
N LYS A 109 4.27 8.56 10.59
CA LYS A 109 4.58 8.13 11.96
C LYS A 109 3.57 8.68 12.97
N ILE A 110 3.28 9.98 12.91
CA ILE A 110 2.27 10.65 13.76
C ILE A 110 0.87 10.04 13.53
N SER A 111 0.49 9.82 12.27
CA SER A 111 -0.80 9.22 11.94
C SER A 111 -0.93 7.82 12.53
N LEU A 112 0.10 6.98 12.42
CA LEU A 112 0.11 5.63 12.96
C LEU A 112 0.01 5.63 14.49
N ALA A 113 0.74 6.52 15.17
CA ALA A 113 0.63 6.71 16.62
C ALA A 113 -0.76 7.13 17.08
N LYS A 114 -1.50 7.88 16.24
CA LYS A 114 -2.90 8.21 16.50
C LYS A 114 -3.82 7.01 16.29
N THR A 115 -3.62 6.24 15.21
CA THR A 115 -4.42 5.05 14.90
C THR A 115 -4.39 4.02 16.04
N GLU A 116 -3.22 3.77 16.65
CA GLU A 116 -3.07 2.88 17.80
C GLU A 116 -4.03 3.24 18.95
N LYS A 117 -4.31 4.54 19.15
CA LYS A 117 -5.20 5.04 20.21
C LYS A 117 -6.68 5.00 19.84
N THR A 118 -7.02 5.24 18.57
CA THR A 118 -8.42 5.42 18.12
C THR A 118 -9.04 4.17 17.51
N THR A 119 -8.22 3.24 17.04
CA THR A 119 -8.66 2.01 16.36
C THR A 119 -7.78 0.87 16.87
N PRO A 120 -8.03 0.39 18.10
CA PRO A 120 -7.24 -0.68 18.68
C PRO A 120 -7.30 -1.92 17.80
N TYR A 121 -6.18 -2.63 17.72
CA TYR A 121 -6.03 -3.86 16.96
C TYR A 121 -6.24 -3.72 15.44
N ASN A 122 -5.83 -2.59 14.83
CA ASN A 122 -5.82 -2.42 13.36
C ASN A 122 -4.73 -3.27 12.67
N TYR A 123 -4.70 -4.57 12.93
CA TYR A 123 -3.57 -5.45 12.60
C TYR A 123 -3.29 -5.56 11.11
N GLN A 124 -4.32 -5.49 10.27
CA GLN A 124 -4.18 -5.58 8.82
C GLN A 124 -3.26 -4.46 8.28
N GLU A 125 -3.40 -3.23 8.79
CA GLU A 125 -2.54 -2.12 8.39
C GLU A 125 -1.08 -2.40 8.77
N TYR A 126 -0.81 -2.89 9.99
CA TYR A 126 0.54 -3.24 10.40
C TYR A 126 1.13 -4.40 9.59
N GLU A 127 0.36 -5.44 9.31
CA GLU A 127 0.84 -6.58 8.51
C GLU A 127 1.18 -6.19 7.07
N LEU A 128 0.41 -5.27 6.48
CA LEU A 128 0.71 -4.70 5.17
C LEU A 128 1.98 -3.82 5.20
N LEU A 129 2.15 -2.98 6.23
CA LEU A 129 3.34 -2.13 6.40
C LEU A 129 4.62 -2.95 6.63
N ARG A 130 4.51 -4.10 7.30
CA ARG A 130 5.61 -5.05 7.59
C ARG A 130 5.89 -6.04 6.46
N GLY A 131 5.06 -6.07 5.42
CA GLY A 131 5.24 -6.96 4.28
C GLY A 131 6.52 -6.66 3.51
N LYS A 132 7.10 -7.67 2.84
CA LYS A 132 8.45 -7.57 2.25
C LYS A 132 8.57 -6.42 1.25
N ASN A 133 7.50 -6.16 0.50
CA ASN A 133 7.45 -5.16 -0.57
C ASN A 133 6.99 -3.76 -0.09
N ALA A 134 6.98 -3.51 1.22
CA ALA A 134 6.58 -2.25 1.86
C ALA A 134 7.76 -1.54 2.58
N LEU A 135 7.67 -1.27 3.89
CA LEU A 135 8.74 -0.60 4.64
C LEU A 135 10.07 -1.38 4.68
N PRO A 136 10.07 -2.72 4.84
CA PRO A 136 11.31 -3.50 4.75
C PRO A 136 12.09 -3.24 3.45
N PHE A 137 11.42 -3.27 2.30
CA PHE A 137 12.03 -2.93 1.01
C PHE A 137 12.63 -1.52 1.00
N LEU A 138 11.91 -0.53 1.56
CA LEU A 138 12.41 0.85 1.61
C LEU A 138 13.67 0.98 2.47
N VAL A 139 13.69 0.30 3.62
CA VAL A 139 14.85 0.26 4.51
C VAL A 139 16.04 -0.40 3.81
N GLU A 140 15.83 -1.55 3.18
CA GLU A 140 16.87 -2.30 2.48
C GLU A 140 17.44 -1.52 1.30
N LYS A 141 16.58 -0.94 0.46
CA LYS A 141 16.98 -0.26 -0.78
C LYS A 141 17.63 1.11 -0.55
N TYR A 142 17.06 1.92 0.34
CA TYR A 142 17.46 3.33 0.49
C TYR A 142 18.27 3.61 1.76
N ASN A 143 18.15 2.73 2.77
CA ASN A 143 18.91 2.83 4.02
C ASN A 143 18.72 4.15 4.82
N TYR A 144 17.65 4.89 4.53
CA TYR A 144 17.31 6.15 5.19
C TYR A 144 16.95 5.96 6.67
N ALA A 145 17.40 6.89 7.51
CA ALA A 145 17.15 6.83 8.96
C ALA A 145 15.65 6.90 9.26
N SER A 146 14.93 7.81 8.59
CA SER A 146 13.49 7.99 8.69
C SER A 146 12.68 6.72 8.36
N PHE A 147 13.12 5.92 7.39
CA PHE A 147 12.48 4.63 7.07
C PHE A 147 12.73 3.58 8.14
N LYS A 148 13.95 3.50 8.68
CA LYS A 148 14.29 2.59 9.79
C LYS A 148 13.48 2.90 11.02
N GLU A 149 13.43 4.16 11.42
CA GLU A 149 12.61 4.62 12.55
C GLU A 149 11.14 4.28 12.35
N PHE A 150 10.60 4.49 11.14
CA PHE A 150 9.21 4.19 10.86
C PHE A 150 8.93 2.67 10.93
N LEU A 151 9.81 1.84 10.38
CA LEU A 151 9.71 0.39 10.49
C LEU A 151 9.82 -0.08 11.95
N THR A 152 10.72 0.50 12.74
CA THR A 152 10.85 0.22 14.18
C THR A 152 9.54 0.54 14.90
N GLN A 153 8.97 1.73 14.70
CA GLN A 153 7.68 2.11 15.29
C GLN A 153 6.56 1.11 14.92
N VAL A 154 6.46 0.75 13.64
CA VAL A 154 5.49 -0.23 13.15
C VAL A 154 5.65 -1.57 13.86
N ASN A 155 6.89 -2.07 14.00
CA ASN A 155 7.16 -3.34 14.68
C ASN A 155 6.84 -3.28 16.17
N GLU A 156 7.24 -2.21 16.87
CA GLU A 156 6.96 -2.05 18.30
C GLU A 156 5.46 -1.98 18.60
N GLN A 157 4.71 -1.22 17.78
CA GLN A 157 3.25 -1.13 17.89
C GLN A 157 2.57 -2.46 17.57
N TYR A 158 3.08 -3.16 16.56
CA TYR A 158 2.59 -4.48 16.21
C TYR A 158 2.81 -5.48 17.36
N GLU A 159 3.99 -5.47 17.98
CA GLU A 159 4.30 -6.40 19.07
C GLU A 159 3.48 -6.17 20.34
N ARG A 160 2.99 -4.95 20.56
CA ARG A 160 2.05 -4.66 21.66
C ARG A 160 0.65 -5.24 21.45
N MET A 161 0.27 -5.62 20.24
CA MET A 161 -1.04 -6.23 20.00
C MET A 161 -1.13 -7.64 20.59
N PRO A 162 -2.32 -8.10 20.98
CA PRO A 162 -2.53 -9.50 21.37
C PRO A 162 -2.24 -10.46 20.21
N ASP A 163 -1.75 -11.66 20.51
CA ASP A 163 -1.40 -12.67 19.50
C ASP A 163 -2.57 -13.08 18.60
N ALA A 164 -3.80 -12.96 19.10
CA ALA A 164 -5.02 -13.16 18.33
C ALA A 164 -5.11 -12.27 17.07
N PHE A 165 -4.41 -11.13 17.06
CA PHE A 165 -4.39 -10.18 15.95
C PHE A 165 -3.09 -10.22 15.14
N LYS A 166 -2.16 -11.14 15.44
CA LYS A 166 -0.85 -11.21 14.76
C LYS A 166 -0.72 -12.43 13.87
N GLY A 167 -0.22 -12.29 12.66
CA GLY A 167 0.18 -13.38 11.76
C GLY A 167 -0.97 -13.93 10.93
N HIS A 168 -1.85 -13.07 10.41
CA HIS A 168 -2.95 -13.45 9.53
C HIS A 168 -2.55 -13.35 8.07
N ILE A 169 -1.93 -12.24 7.68
CA ILE A 169 -1.46 -12.01 6.31
C ILE A 169 -0.04 -11.45 6.30
N THR A 170 0.61 -11.53 5.14
CA THR A 170 1.80 -10.77 4.79
C THR A 170 1.78 -10.41 3.30
N THR A 171 2.80 -9.72 2.80
CA THR A 171 3.00 -9.57 1.36
C THR A 171 4.36 -10.11 0.93
N ASP A 172 4.39 -10.73 -0.25
CA ASP A 172 5.61 -11.21 -0.89
C ASP A 172 6.42 -10.06 -1.51
N GLU A 173 7.51 -10.39 -2.21
CA GLU A 173 8.40 -9.46 -2.90
C GLU A 173 7.74 -8.71 -4.07
N HIS A 174 6.57 -9.15 -4.53
CA HIS A 174 5.77 -8.50 -5.57
C HIS A 174 4.66 -7.63 -4.98
N GLY A 175 4.45 -7.71 -3.66
CA GLY A 175 3.39 -7.00 -2.96
C GLY A 175 2.04 -7.72 -3.06
N GLU A 176 2.03 -8.99 -3.42
CA GLU A 176 0.83 -9.83 -3.42
C GLU A 176 0.56 -10.36 -2.01
N ILE A 177 -0.72 -10.46 -1.65
CA ILE A 177 -1.13 -10.89 -0.31
C ILE A 177 -0.91 -12.40 -0.18
N VAL A 178 -0.17 -12.79 0.85
CA VAL A 178 0.02 -14.17 1.26
C VAL A 178 -0.74 -14.40 2.56
N LEU A 179 -1.65 -15.38 2.57
CA LEU A 179 -2.36 -15.79 3.79
C LEU A 179 -1.43 -16.67 4.63
N LEU A 180 -1.16 -16.23 5.86
CA LEU A 180 -0.39 -17.00 6.85
C LEU A 180 -1.30 -17.92 7.67
N ARG A 181 -2.58 -17.57 7.76
CA ARG A 181 -3.64 -18.39 8.36
C ARG A 181 -4.84 -18.44 7.46
N SER A 182 -5.63 -19.51 7.60
CA SER A 182 -6.93 -19.53 6.94
C SER A 182 -7.86 -18.47 7.54
N PRO A 183 -8.81 -17.91 6.76
CA PRO A 183 -9.78 -16.96 7.28
C PRO A 183 -10.59 -17.50 8.46
N GLY A 184 -10.86 -18.82 8.48
CA GLY A 184 -11.59 -19.49 9.55
C GLY A 184 -10.82 -19.53 10.86
N GLU A 185 -9.54 -19.90 10.82
CA GLU A 185 -8.66 -19.91 11.99
C GLU A 185 -8.47 -18.50 12.56
N GLY A 186 -8.15 -17.53 11.70
CA GLY A 186 -7.96 -16.14 12.13
C GLY A 186 -9.21 -15.56 12.78
N SER A 187 -10.39 -15.79 12.19
CA SER A 187 -11.66 -15.36 12.75
C SER A 187 -11.97 -16.01 14.10
N LYS A 188 -11.61 -17.28 14.28
CA LYS A 188 -11.79 -17.99 15.55
C LYS A 188 -10.91 -17.39 16.64
N MET A 189 -9.62 -17.16 16.37
CA MET A 189 -8.70 -16.57 17.35
C MET A 189 -9.16 -15.20 17.84
N ILE A 190 -9.62 -14.34 16.93
CA ILE A 190 -10.13 -13.01 17.27
C ILE A 190 -11.41 -13.13 18.13
N ARG A 191 -12.31 -14.06 17.80
CA ARG A 191 -13.52 -14.31 18.57
C ARG A 191 -13.20 -14.80 19.98
N ASP A 192 -12.35 -15.82 20.09
CA ASP A 192 -11.94 -16.41 21.37
C ASP A 192 -11.28 -15.35 22.28
N PHE A 193 -10.50 -14.42 21.72
CA PHE A 193 -9.96 -13.27 22.45
C PHE A 193 -11.05 -12.38 23.06
N PHE A 194 -12.05 -11.98 22.26
CA PHE A 194 -13.14 -11.12 22.76
C PHE A 194 -14.07 -11.84 23.74
N ASP A 195 -14.31 -13.14 23.55
CA ASP A 195 -15.11 -13.93 24.47
C ASP A 195 -14.40 -14.10 25.82
N GLY A 196 -13.07 -14.30 25.80
CA GLY A 196 -12.25 -14.33 27.01
C GLY A 196 -12.23 -13.01 27.80
N LEU A 197 -12.32 -11.87 27.12
CA LEU A 197 -12.46 -10.57 27.81
C LEU A 197 -13.82 -10.46 28.52
N LYS A 198 -14.90 -10.88 27.88
CA LYS A 198 -16.27 -10.83 28.46
C LYS A 198 -16.43 -11.75 29.66
N SER A 199 -15.75 -12.89 29.69
CA SER A 199 -15.80 -13.81 30.84
C SER A 199 -15.03 -13.31 32.07
N ASN A 200 -14.14 -12.32 31.89
CA ASN A 200 -13.34 -11.71 32.96
C ASN A 200 -13.88 -10.34 33.41
N THR A 201 -15.04 -9.91 32.89
CA THR A 201 -15.73 -8.67 33.27
C THR A 201 -17.00 -8.98 34.03
#